data_AF-A0A7V7SNW9-F1
#
_entry.id   AF-A0A7V7SNW9-F1
#
_cell.length_a   1.000
_cell.length_b   1.000
_cell.length_c   1.000
_cell.angle_alpha   90.00
_cell.angle_beta   90.00
_cell.angle_gamma   90.00
#
_symmetry.space_group_name_H-M   'P 1'
#
loop_
_entity.id
_entity.type
_entity.pdbx_description
1 polymer ?
#
loop_
_entity_poly.entity_id
_entity_poly.type
_entity_poly.pdbx_seq_one_letter_code
_entity_poly.pdbx_strand_id
1 'polypeptide(L)'
;MSFLKKHAEILYSYVIGIVSLFMGIIILINLPLIEKLNGKGKVELHIHNVWDFFNAFFSEIIRVVSNYIGNFPIISAIVIILFGLLVIGLGWTLYRTTQYDYDISIFFLVVGILYFLITLVLMTQVYSFFAILFIFPFIIHIGYIVYKDELYTHNRKYHYLWIIFSYGIVYLLTQLVLYSRIESDEILTIDILSINVFFLIMWLLGQMSIWNFLFLRRALPLTKQELGEEEPELSRTSKDSMSNQTKIHWKNIQDRTTEFTRKTRRSVDMEKIRNKKDKFVKKWKDIIDIQEDDVPNWMKKPKWLKTVYVELFCGAFLLFFTLIEFNNRNSLFVSGDWEISQTQYVIEWITLLLLMLIMIAYILTTLTNYLRNKFYYIQLFMISILFFKLLTEFANIMVHGLLLSIFITPLLFLMLIAVTVAFVIKLRERKQE
;
A
#
# COMPACT_ATOMS: atom_id res chain seq x y z
N MET A 1 5.82 -25.67 -7.92
CA MET A 1 5.07 -24.50 -7.40
C MET A 1 5.68 -24.14 -6.05
N SER A 2 6.18 -22.92 -5.85
CA SER A 2 7.01 -22.56 -4.67
C SER A 2 6.26 -22.76 -3.34
N PHE A 3 6.94 -23.28 -2.31
CA PHE A 3 6.45 -23.48 -0.93
C PHE A 3 5.74 -22.24 -0.36
N LEU A 4 6.22 -21.03 -0.74
CA LEU A 4 5.63 -19.73 -0.37
C LEU A 4 4.19 -19.54 -0.87
N LYS A 5 3.81 -20.11 -2.02
CA LYS A 5 2.43 -20.02 -2.54
C LYS A 5 1.48 -20.99 -1.86
N LYS A 6 1.99 -22.08 -1.29
CA LYS A 6 1.18 -23.16 -0.69
C LYS A 6 0.90 -22.92 0.79
N HIS A 7 1.74 -22.14 1.48
CA HIS A 7 1.62 -21.85 2.92
C HIS A 7 1.68 -20.36 3.23
N ALA A 8 1.29 -19.50 2.27
CA ALA A 8 1.29 -18.05 2.44
C ALA A 8 0.44 -17.63 3.65
N GLU A 9 -0.68 -18.32 3.88
CA GLU A 9 -1.61 -18.05 4.99
C GLU A 9 -0.96 -18.18 6.36
N ILE A 10 -0.20 -19.27 6.55
CA ILE A 10 0.53 -19.59 7.78
C ILE A 10 1.65 -18.57 7.98
N LEU A 11 2.42 -18.28 6.91
CA LEU A 11 3.52 -17.32 6.98
C LEU A 11 3.02 -15.92 7.35
N TYR A 12 1.94 -15.46 6.72
CA TYR A 12 1.34 -14.16 7.01
C TYR A 12 0.74 -14.10 8.42
N SER A 13 0.14 -15.20 8.90
CA SER A 13 -0.32 -15.31 10.29
C SER A 13 0.85 -15.15 11.28
N TYR A 14 1.97 -15.84 11.04
CA TYR A 14 3.15 -15.72 11.90
C TYR A 14 3.78 -14.33 11.83
N VAL A 15 3.87 -13.70 10.66
CA VAL A 15 4.40 -12.33 10.54
C VAL A 15 3.53 -11.36 11.34
N ILE A 16 2.20 -11.41 11.19
CA ILE A 16 1.27 -10.55 11.94
C ILE A 16 1.44 -10.76 13.46
N GLY A 17 1.52 -12.02 13.88
CA GLY A 17 1.70 -12.37 15.29
C GLY A 17 3.03 -11.90 15.88
N ILE A 18 4.15 -12.14 15.18
CA ILE A 18 5.49 -11.73 15.62
C ILE A 18 5.59 -10.21 15.72
N VAL A 19 5.10 -9.47 14.71
CA VAL A 19 5.12 -8.01 14.73
C VAL A 19 4.27 -7.46 15.89
N SER A 20 3.12 -8.07 16.15
CA SER A 20 2.27 -7.70 17.30
C SER A 20 2.98 -7.96 18.63
N LEU A 21 3.61 -9.13 18.81
CA LEU A 21 4.41 -9.44 20.01
C LEU A 21 5.53 -8.43 20.22
N PHE A 22 6.27 -8.11 19.16
CA PHE A 22 7.37 -7.16 19.22
C PHE A 22 6.89 -5.76 19.62
N MET A 23 5.76 -5.32 19.06
CA MET A 23 5.13 -4.05 19.43
C MET A 23 4.72 -4.02 20.91
N GLY A 24 4.11 -5.10 21.41
CA GLY A 24 3.74 -5.22 22.82
C GLY A 24 4.94 -5.19 23.76
N ILE A 25 6.04 -5.87 23.39
CA ILE A 25 7.29 -5.84 24.16
C ILE A 25 7.92 -4.44 24.16
N ILE A 26 7.93 -3.75 23.02
CA ILE A 26 8.43 -2.35 22.92
C ILE A 26 7.66 -1.44 23.88
N ILE A 27 6.33 -1.58 23.96
CA ILE A 27 5.50 -0.78 24.87
C ILE A 27 5.89 -1.04 26.33
N LEU A 28 6.11 -2.29 26.72
CA LEU A 28 6.52 -2.64 28.09
C LEU A 28 7.92 -2.10 28.44
N ILE A 29 8.89 -2.23 27.53
CA ILE A 29 10.26 -1.75 27.77
C ILE A 29 10.28 -0.22 27.93
N ASN A 30 9.41 0.50 27.22
CA ASN A 30 9.39 1.96 27.20
C ASN A 30 8.28 2.58 28.08
N LEU A 31 7.71 1.81 29.02
CA LEU A 31 6.72 2.27 30.00
C LEU A 31 7.05 3.64 30.65
N PRO A 32 8.28 3.87 31.17
CA PRO A 32 8.63 5.14 31.81
C PRO A 32 8.63 6.34 30.85
N LEU A 33 8.92 6.08 29.57
CA LEU A 33 8.93 7.10 28.51
C LEU A 33 7.51 7.43 28.08
N ILE A 34 6.64 6.41 27.99
CA ILE A 34 5.22 6.55 27.65
C ILE A 34 4.47 7.37 28.70
N GLU A 35 4.70 7.10 29.99
CA GLU A 35 4.06 7.86 31.08
C GLU A 35 4.51 9.32 31.11
N LYS A 36 5.78 9.60 30.80
CA LYS A 36 6.31 10.97 30.65
C LYS A 36 5.78 11.69 29.40
N LEU A 37 5.53 10.94 28.33
CA LEU A 37 5.02 11.45 27.05
C LEU A 37 3.49 11.63 27.02
N ASN A 38 2.77 11.09 28.02
CA ASN A 38 1.31 11.14 28.14
C ASN A 38 0.75 12.55 28.46
N GLY A 39 1.50 13.60 28.13
CA GLY A 39 1.18 14.99 28.38
C GLY A 39 1.96 15.92 27.48
N LYS A 40 1.74 15.85 26.16
CA LYS A 40 2.17 16.83 25.11
C LYS A 40 3.62 17.35 25.17
N GLY A 41 4.50 16.74 25.96
CA GLY A 41 5.89 17.13 26.06
C GLY A 41 6.59 16.74 24.77
N LYS A 42 7.08 17.72 24.02
CA LYS A 42 8.07 17.45 22.96
C LYS A 42 9.29 16.87 23.66
N VAL A 43 9.73 15.67 23.28
CA VAL A 43 11.00 15.15 23.76
C VAL A 43 12.08 16.03 23.15
N GLU A 44 12.83 16.74 23.99
CA GLU A 44 14.07 17.39 23.56
C GLU A 44 15.06 16.28 23.23
N LEU A 45 15.11 15.92 21.95
CA LEU A 45 15.98 14.87 21.43
C LEU A 45 17.29 15.52 21.00
N HIS A 46 18.27 15.53 21.89
CA HIS A 46 19.65 15.77 21.51
C HIS A 46 20.20 14.50 20.84
N ILE A 47 20.21 14.50 19.51
CA ILE A 47 20.70 13.38 18.70
C ILE A 47 22.16 13.67 18.37
N HIS A 48 23.09 12.86 18.90
CA HIS A 48 24.52 13.02 18.64
C HIS A 48 25.07 11.89 17.77
N ASN A 49 24.40 10.74 17.70
CA ASN A 49 24.80 9.57 16.92
C ASN A 49 23.64 8.92 16.13
N VAL A 50 23.98 8.05 15.17
CA VAL A 50 23.02 7.20 14.43
C VAL A 50 22.15 6.36 15.38
N TRP A 51 22.71 5.94 16.51
CA TRP A 51 21.98 5.23 17.56
C TRP A 51 20.93 6.13 18.24
N ASP A 52 21.24 7.41 18.46
CA ASP A 52 20.30 8.38 19.01
C ASP A 52 19.20 8.71 18.01
N PHE A 53 19.50 8.69 16.69
CA PHE A 53 18.49 8.81 15.64
C PHE A 53 17.54 7.60 15.62
N PHE A 54 18.08 6.40 15.76
CA PHE A 54 17.26 5.18 15.88
C PHE A 54 16.39 5.25 17.14
N ASN A 55 16.95 5.64 18.29
CA ASN A 55 16.20 5.80 19.52
C ASN A 55 15.15 6.91 19.44
N ALA A 56 15.45 8.04 18.78
CA ALA A 56 14.50 9.10 18.50
C ALA A 56 13.34 8.62 17.62
N PHE A 57 13.64 7.82 16.60
CA PHE A 57 12.65 7.20 15.72
C PHE A 57 11.73 6.25 16.49
N PHE A 58 12.27 5.38 17.34
CA PHE A 58 11.45 4.49 18.18
C PHE A 58 10.67 5.26 19.26
N SER A 59 11.27 6.27 19.88
CA SER A 59 10.62 7.18 20.84
C SER A 59 9.39 7.84 20.22
N GLU A 60 9.48 8.22 18.94
CA GLU A 60 8.38 8.84 18.22
C GLU A 60 7.28 7.84 17.86
N ILE A 61 7.63 6.61 17.45
CA ILE A 61 6.66 5.52 17.31
C ILE A 61 5.93 5.29 18.65
N ILE A 62 6.66 5.32 19.75
CA ILE A 62 6.12 5.17 21.11
C ILE A 62 5.22 6.34 21.48
N ARG A 63 5.55 7.59 21.13
CA ARG A 63 4.71 8.78 21.34
C ARG A 63 3.39 8.69 20.58
N VAL A 64 3.46 8.29 19.32
CA VAL A 64 2.27 8.09 18.48
C VAL A 64 1.40 7.02 19.11
N VAL A 65 1.98 5.87 19.47
CA VAL A 65 1.28 4.76 20.10
C VAL A 65 0.73 5.13 21.48
N SER A 66 1.45 5.92 22.29
CA SER A 66 1.01 6.35 23.62
C SER A 66 -0.24 7.21 23.59
N ASN A 67 -0.38 8.08 22.58
CA ASN A 67 -1.59 8.88 22.39
C ASN A 67 -2.86 8.03 22.22
N TYR A 68 -2.73 6.79 21.71
CA TYR A 68 -3.86 5.87 21.52
C TYR A 68 -4.04 4.88 22.67
N ILE A 69 -2.95 4.49 23.33
CA ILE A 69 -2.99 3.63 24.51
C ILE A 69 -3.59 4.39 25.72
N GLY A 70 -3.41 5.71 25.78
CA GLY A 70 -3.93 6.54 26.87
C GLY A 70 -3.27 6.19 28.21
N ASN A 71 -4.03 6.24 29.30
CA ASN A 71 -3.51 6.08 30.66
C ASN A 71 -3.20 4.62 31.07
N PHE A 72 -3.36 3.64 30.17
CA PHE A 72 -3.18 2.21 30.49
C PHE A 72 -2.18 1.50 29.56
N PRO A 73 -0.89 1.88 29.56
CA PRO A 73 0.17 1.27 28.76
C PRO A 73 0.36 -0.22 29.00
N ILE A 74 0.30 -0.64 30.25
CA ILE A 74 0.48 -2.04 30.65
C ILE A 74 -0.66 -2.91 30.09
N ILE A 75 -1.91 -2.48 30.25
CA ILE A 75 -3.09 -3.25 29.78
C ILE A 75 -3.05 -3.39 28.26
N SER A 76 -2.75 -2.31 27.54
CA SER A 76 -2.67 -2.33 26.08
C SER A 76 -1.56 -3.24 25.58
N ALA A 77 -0.39 -3.23 26.23
CA ALA A 77 0.69 -4.14 25.87
C ALA A 77 0.31 -5.61 26.06
N ILE A 78 -0.35 -5.94 27.18
CA ILE A 78 -0.83 -7.31 27.44
C ILE A 78 -1.84 -7.74 26.37
N VAL A 79 -2.80 -6.87 26.03
CA VAL A 79 -3.80 -7.15 24.97
C VAL A 79 -3.14 -7.39 23.63
N ILE A 80 -2.16 -6.56 23.24
CA ILE A 80 -1.41 -6.71 21.98
C ILE A 80 -0.60 -8.01 21.96
N ILE A 81 0.04 -8.38 23.08
CA ILE A 81 0.79 -9.64 23.19
C ILE A 81 -0.14 -10.84 23.07
N LEU A 82 -1.27 -10.82 23.78
CA LEU A 82 -2.29 -11.87 23.70
C LEU A 82 -2.86 -12.01 22.29
N PHE A 83 -3.10 -10.89 21.61
CA PHE A 83 -3.49 -10.87 20.21
C PHE A 83 -2.41 -11.52 19.33
N GLY A 84 -1.13 -11.16 19.51
CA GLY A 84 -0.02 -11.76 18.79
C GLY A 84 0.05 -13.29 18.96
N LEU A 85 -0.09 -13.78 20.19
CA LEU A 85 -0.14 -15.23 20.48
C LEU A 85 -1.35 -15.90 19.84
N LEU A 86 -2.52 -15.26 19.87
CA LEU A 86 -3.74 -15.77 19.23
C LEU A 86 -3.53 -15.95 17.73
N VAL A 87 -2.98 -14.94 17.03
CA VAL A 87 -2.76 -15.02 15.58
C VAL A 87 -1.71 -16.09 15.24
N ILE A 88 -0.69 -16.29 16.07
CA ILE A 88 0.25 -17.42 15.90
C ILE A 88 -0.48 -18.75 16.08
N GLY A 89 -1.33 -18.87 17.09
CA GLY A 89 -2.17 -20.04 17.33
C GLY A 89 -3.12 -20.36 16.18
N LEU A 90 -3.68 -19.34 15.52
CA LEU A 90 -4.48 -19.50 14.30
C LEU A 90 -3.63 -20.02 13.14
N GLY A 91 -2.41 -19.51 12.95
CA GLY A 91 -1.48 -20.01 11.94
C GLY A 91 -1.13 -21.49 12.14
N TRP A 92 -0.96 -21.91 13.39
CA TRP A 92 -0.76 -23.32 13.74
C TRP A 92 -2.00 -24.19 13.53
N THR A 93 -3.19 -23.63 13.78
CA THR A 93 -4.47 -24.31 13.52
C THR A 93 -4.67 -24.55 12.02
N LEU A 94 -4.40 -23.54 11.19
CA LEU A 94 -4.42 -23.64 9.72
C LEU A 94 -3.43 -24.70 9.19
N TYR A 95 -2.31 -24.91 9.88
CA TYR A 95 -1.36 -25.97 9.52
C TYR A 95 -1.91 -27.39 9.80
N ARG A 96 -2.80 -27.52 10.79
CA ARG A 96 -3.28 -28.82 11.30
C ARG A 96 -4.63 -29.25 10.76
N THR A 97 -5.53 -28.31 10.48
CA THR A 97 -6.91 -28.62 10.08
C THR A 97 -7.49 -27.52 9.19
N THR A 98 -8.38 -27.92 8.27
CA THR A 98 -9.15 -27.01 7.39
C THR A 98 -10.58 -26.75 7.89
N GLN A 99 -10.97 -27.36 9.02
CA GLN A 99 -12.34 -27.32 9.53
C GLN A 99 -12.82 -25.90 9.90
N TYR A 100 -11.89 -25.00 10.25
CA TYR A 100 -12.18 -23.65 10.74
C TYR A 100 -11.83 -22.55 9.72
N ASP A 101 -11.51 -22.91 8.47
CA ASP A 101 -11.02 -21.96 7.46
C ASP A 101 -11.98 -20.79 7.23
N TYR A 102 -13.29 -21.02 7.34
CA TYR A 102 -14.30 -19.97 7.22
C TYR A 102 -14.23 -18.96 8.37
N ASP A 103 -14.27 -19.41 9.62
CA ASP A 103 -14.26 -18.54 10.79
C ASP A 103 -12.93 -17.78 10.88
N ILE A 104 -11.82 -18.45 10.56
CA ILE A 104 -10.49 -17.85 10.50
C ILE A 104 -10.42 -16.81 9.38
N SER A 105 -11.05 -17.05 8.23
CA SER A 105 -11.10 -16.08 7.15
C SER A 105 -11.82 -14.79 7.57
N ILE A 106 -12.97 -14.89 8.23
CA ILE A 106 -13.73 -13.73 8.72
C ILE A 106 -12.92 -12.96 9.75
N PHE A 107 -12.24 -13.65 10.67
CA PHE A 107 -11.33 -13.03 11.62
C PHE A 107 -10.27 -12.18 10.91
N PHE A 108 -9.59 -12.71 9.89
CA PHE A 108 -8.60 -11.96 9.11
C PHE A 108 -9.20 -10.80 8.31
N LEU A 109 -10.46 -10.86 7.89
CA LEU A 109 -11.14 -9.72 7.28
C LEU A 109 -11.34 -8.59 8.30
N VAL A 110 -11.83 -8.92 9.50
CA VAL A 110 -12.06 -7.95 10.58
C VAL A 110 -10.74 -7.30 11.01
N VAL A 111 -9.69 -8.09 11.18
CA VAL A 111 -8.34 -7.60 11.50
C VAL A 111 -7.79 -6.69 10.39
N GLY A 112 -8.00 -7.04 9.12
CA GLY A 112 -7.58 -6.21 7.99
C GLY A 112 -8.28 -4.85 7.96
N ILE A 113 -9.59 -4.81 8.23
CA ILE A 113 -10.37 -3.57 8.35
C ILE A 113 -9.90 -2.76 9.56
N LEU A 114 -9.64 -3.41 10.69
CA LEU A 114 -9.15 -2.74 11.90
C LEU A 114 -7.79 -2.07 11.65
N TYR A 115 -6.85 -2.78 11.01
CA TYR A 115 -5.55 -2.21 10.65
C TYR A 115 -5.69 -1.01 9.71
N PHE A 116 -6.61 -1.06 8.75
CA PHE A 116 -6.89 0.08 7.88
C PHE A 116 -7.47 1.27 8.65
N LEU A 117 -8.44 1.05 9.53
CA LEU A 117 -9.04 2.12 10.35
C LEU A 117 -8.00 2.77 11.27
N ILE A 118 -7.19 1.96 11.94
CA ILE A 118 -6.09 2.47 12.79
C ILE A 118 -5.13 3.30 11.93
N THR A 119 -4.72 2.80 10.76
CA THR A 119 -3.84 3.52 9.82
C THR A 119 -4.45 4.87 9.42
N LEU A 120 -5.75 4.92 9.10
CA LEU A 120 -6.43 6.14 8.71
C LEU A 120 -6.49 7.17 9.84
N VAL A 121 -6.82 6.73 11.05
CA VAL A 121 -6.84 7.60 12.24
C VAL A 121 -5.47 8.19 12.48
N LEU A 122 -4.41 7.38 12.40
CA LEU A 122 -3.05 7.86 12.57
C LEU A 122 -2.62 8.81 11.44
N MET A 123 -2.97 8.48 10.19
CA MET A 123 -2.71 9.35 9.05
C MET A 123 -3.35 10.72 9.22
N THR A 124 -4.48 10.81 9.93
CA THR A 124 -5.14 12.08 10.22
C THR A 124 -4.28 13.00 11.10
N GLN A 125 -3.38 12.47 11.93
CA GLN A 125 -2.47 13.30 12.73
C GLN A 125 -1.47 14.05 11.87
N VAL A 126 -0.96 13.42 10.81
CA VAL A 126 0.07 13.98 9.91
C VAL A 126 -0.53 14.66 8.69
N TYR A 127 -1.44 13.96 8.00
CA TYR A 127 -2.07 14.41 6.77
C TYR A 127 -3.38 15.18 6.98
N SER A 128 -3.77 15.45 8.25
CA SER A 128 -5.04 16.10 8.60
C SER A 128 -6.24 15.30 8.08
N PHE A 129 -7.41 15.94 8.03
CA PHE A 129 -8.67 15.35 7.55
C PHE A 129 -8.57 14.77 6.12
N PHE A 130 -7.60 15.21 5.32
CA PHE A 130 -7.35 14.69 3.97
C PHE A 130 -6.95 13.21 3.94
N ALA A 131 -6.49 12.65 5.07
CA ALA A 131 -6.24 11.21 5.20
C ALA A 131 -7.48 10.34 4.88
N ILE A 132 -8.69 10.87 5.12
CA ILE A 132 -9.95 10.17 4.84
C ILE A 132 -10.11 9.84 3.34
N LEU A 133 -9.46 10.60 2.46
CA LEU A 133 -9.49 10.33 1.03
C LEU A 133 -8.92 8.94 0.68
N PHE A 134 -8.08 8.34 1.53
CA PHE A 134 -7.55 6.98 1.34
C PHE A 134 -8.63 5.88 1.43
N ILE A 135 -9.85 6.19 1.91
CA ILE A 135 -10.97 5.25 1.88
C ILE A 135 -11.34 4.88 0.43
N PHE A 136 -11.34 5.85 -0.49
CA PHE A 136 -11.69 5.60 -1.89
C PHE A 136 -10.77 4.58 -2.58
N PRO A 137 -9.43 4.75 -2.61
CA PRO A 137 -8.54 3.78 -3.21
C PRO A 137 -8.58 2.43 -2.46
N PHE A 138 -8.80 2.43 -1.15
CA PHE A 138 -8.96 1.18 -0.38
C PHE A 138 -10.19 0.38 -0.81
N ILE A 139 -11.35 1.02 -1.03
CA ILE A 139 -12.55 0.35 -1.53
C ILE A 139 -12.31 -0.20 -2.94
N ILE A 140 -11.67 0.57 -3.83
CA ILE A 140 -11.31 0.11 -5.18
C ILE A 140 -10.39 -1.11 -5.11
N HIS A 141 -9.40 -1.08 -4.21
CA HIS A 141 -8.44 -2.15 -4.03
C HIS A 141 -9.09 -3.43 -3.48
N ILE A 142 -9.88 -3.34 -2.40
CA ILE A 142 -10.64 -4.49 -1.88
C ILE A 142 -11.61 -5.02 -2.93
N GLY A 143 -12.33 -4.15 -3.63
CA GLY A 143 -13.24 -4.53 -4.70
C GLY A 143 -12.53 -5.33 -5.79
N TYR A 144 -11.37 -4.85 -6.27
CA TYR A 144 -10.56 -5.60 -7.23
C TYR A 144 -10.16 -6.96 -6.70
N ILE A 145 -9.68 -7.01 -5.47
CA ILE A 145 -9.16 -8.21 -4.82
C ILE A 145 -10.26 -9.28 -4.64
N VAL A 146 -11.44 -8.87 -4.17
CA VAL A 146 -12.60 -9.74 -3.93
C VAL A 146 -13.19 -10.26 -5.23
N TYR A 147 -13.34 -9.41 -6.24
CA TYR A 147 -13.95 -9.76 -7.52
C TYR A 147 -12.93 -10.19 -8.59
N LYS A 148 -11.66 -10.37 -8.23
CA LYS A 148 -10.54 -10.62 -9.18
C LYS A 148 -10.81 -11.76 -10.16
N ASP A 149 -11.48 -12.82 -9.68
CA ASP A 149 -11.73 -14.03 -10.45
C ASP A 149 -12.97 -13.90 -11.36
N GLU A 150 -13.86 -12.94 -11.06
CA GLU A 150 -15.03 -12.59 -11.87
C GLU A 150 -14.76 -11.45 -12.86
N LEU A 151 -13.72 -10.64 -12.62
CA LEU A 151 -13.33 -9.52 -13.48
C LEU A 151 -12.74 -10.01 -14.80
N TYR A 152 -13.10 -9.32 -15.90
CA TYR A 152 -12.68 -9.67 -17.25
C TYR A 152 -11.15 -9.70 -17.37
N THR A 153 -10.60 -10.90 -17.57
CA THR A 153 -9.16 -11.18 -17.50
C THR A 153 -8.34 -10.38 -18.52
N HIS A 154 -8.92 -10.09 -19.68
CA HIS A 154 -8.27 -9.30 -20.73
C HIS A 154 -8.10 -7.81 -20.34
N ASN A 155 -8.89 -7.31 -19.37
CA ASN A 155 -8.80 -5.93 -18.88
C ASN A 155 -7.99 -5.78 -17.58
N ARG A 156 -7.21 -6.79 -17.19
CA ARG A 156 -6.37 -6.77 -15.96
C ARG A 156 -5.48 -5.54 -15.84
N LYS A 157 -4.93 -5.05 -16.95
CA LYS A 157 -4.14 -3.82 -16.97
C LYS A 157 -4.95 -2.62 -16.46
N TYR A 158 -6.18 -2.44 -16.96
CA TYR A 158 -7.05 -1.34 -16.54
C TYR A 158 -7.42 -1.42 -15.07
N HIS A 159 -7.66 -2.63 -14.55
CA HIS A 159 -7.95 -2.81 -13.13
C HIS A 159 -6.78 -2.37 -12.24
N TYR A 160 -5.55 -2.75 -12.59
CA TYR A 160 -4.36 -2.27 -11.88
C TYR A 160 -4.17 -0.76 -12.01
N LEU A 161 -4.43 -0.20 -13.19
CA LEU A 161 -4.35 1.25 -13.39
C LEU A 161 -5.35 2.02 -12.53
N TRP A 162 -6.59 1.54 -12.38
CA TRP A 162 -7.56 2.18 -11.49
C TRP A 162 -7.07 2.24 -10.04
N ILE A 163 -6.48 1.16 -9.55
CA ILE A 163 -5.88 1.11 -8.21
C ILE A 163 -4.74 2.14 -8.13
N ILE A 164 -3.78 2.07 -9.06
CA ILE A 164 -2.61 2.94 -9.10
C ILE A 164 -3.00 4.41 -9.16
N PHE A 165 -3.89 4.80 -10.09
CA PHE A 165 -4.31 6.20 -10.25
C PHE A 165 -5.08 6.70 -9.03
N SER A 166 -5.95 5.87 -8.43
CA SER A 166 -6.69 6.26 -7.23
C SER A 166 -5.76 6.53 -6.05
N TYR A 167 -4.77 5.67 -5.80
CA TYR A 167 -3.76 5.91 -4.76
C TYR A 167 -2.86 7.10 -5.11
N GLY A 168 -2.45 7.25 -6.36
CA GLY A 168 -1.56 8.33 -6.80
C GLY A 168 -2.16 9.73 -6.67
N ILE A 169 -3.45 9.90 -6.99
CA ILE A 169 -4.15 11.19 -6.82
C ILE A 169 -4.28 11.54 -5.34
N VAL A 170 -4.71 10.56 -4.51
CA VAL A 170 -4.85 10.79 -3.07
C VAL A 170 -3.49 11.10 -2.43
N TYR A 171 -2.44 10.38 -2.84
CA TYR A 171 -1.07 10.65 -2.41
C TYR A 171 -0.67 12.09 -2.74
N LEU A 172 -0.85 12.56 -3.98
CA LEU A 172 -0.52 13.93 -4.37
C LEU A 172 -1.23 14.96 -3.48
N LEU A 173 -2.55 14.82 -3.29
CA LEU A 173 -3.33 15.76 -2.47
C LEU A 173 -2.87 15.78 -1.01
N THR A 174 -2.64 14.60 -0.44
CA THR A 174 -2.22 14.47 0.97
C THR A 174 -0.80 15.00 1.19
N GLN A 175 0.09 14.86 0.19
CA GLN A 175 1.45 15.40 0.26
C GLN A 175 1.48 16.92 0.17
N LEU A 176 0.64 17.55 -0.65
CA LEU A 176 0.51 19.02 -0.66
C LEU A 176 0.14 19.54 0.73
N VAL A 177 -0.86 18.92 1.35
CA VAL A 177 -1.31 19.30 2.71
C VAL A 177 -0.22 19.04 3.74
N LEU A 178 0.51 17.92 3.64
CA LEU A 178 1.62 17.63 4.54
C LEU A 178 2.69 18.74 4.48
N TYR A 179 3.12 19.12 3.28
CA TYR A 179 4.15 20.14 3.10
C TYR A 179 3.68 21.51 3.61
N SER A 180 2.41 21.88 3.40
CA SER A 180 1.82 23.08 4.00
C SER A 180 1.92 23.11 5.53
N ARG A 181 1.79 21.96 6.19
CA ARG A 181 1.84 21.84 7.66
C ARG A 181 3.27 21.83 8.20
N ILE A 182 4.22 21.36 7.38
CA ILE A 182 5.65 21.50 7.70
C ILE A 182 6.05 22.96 7.63
N GLU A 183 5.62 23.67 6.57
CA GLU A 183 5.90 25.11 6.40
C GLU A 183 5.35 25.95 7.56
N SER A 184 4.24 25.53 8.17
CA SER A 184 3.64 26.19 9.32
C SER A 184 4.19 25.74 10.69
N ASP A 185 5.32 25.00 10.73
CA ASP A 185 5.97 24.45 11.93
C ASP A 185 5.03 23.62 12.85
N GLU A 186 3.91 23.11 12.31
CA GLU A 186 2.98 22.30 13.07
C GLU A 186 3.53 20.90 13.35
N ILE A 187 4.42 20.41 12.49
CA ILE A 187 4.97 19.05 12.52
C ILE A 187 6.48 19.10 12.29
N LEU A 188 7.25 18.43 13.15
CA LEU A 188 8.69 18.26 12.95
C LEU A 188 8.95 17.21 11.86
N THR A 189 9.95 17.44 11.02
CA THR A 189 10.27 16.54 9.89
C THR A 189 10.61 15.12 10.34
N ILE A 190 11.24 14.94 11.51
CA ILE A 190 11.52 13.62 12.10
C ILE A 190 10.25 12.82 12.41
N ASP A 191 9.17 13.51 12.80
CA ASP A 191 7.88 12.90 13.11
C ASP A 191 7.30 12.24 11.85
N ILE A 192 7.51 12.86 10.68
CA ILE A 192 6.99 12.37 9.40
C ILE A 192 7.63 11.04 9.00
N LEU A 193 8.94 10.88 9.19
CA LEU A 193 9.62 9.63 8.83
C LEU A 193 9.14 8.47 9.69
N SER A 194 9.13 8.65 11.01
CA SER A 194 8.67 7.67 11.98
C SER A 194 7.23 7.24 11.71
N ILE A 195 6.37 8.23 11.48
CA ILE A 195 4.96 8.00 11.21
C ILE A 195 4.75 7.30 9.86
N ASN A 196 5.48 7.67 8.80
CA ASN A 196 5.40 7.01 7.50
C ASN A 196 5.88 5.56 7.54
N VAL A 197 6.95 5.25 8.27
CA VAL A 197 7.40 3.86 8.43
C VAL A 197 6.37 3.05 9.22
N PHE A 198 5.80 3.62 10.27
CA PHE A 198 4.71 2.98 11.01
C PHE A 198 3.49 2.71 10.11
N PHE A 199 3.12 3.66 9.23
CA PHE A 199 2.07 3.47 8.24
C PHE A 199 2.38 2.37 7.25
N LEU A 200 3.61 2.31 6.75
CA LEU A 200 4.03 1.25 5.84
C LEU A 200 3.88 -0.13 6.50
N ILE A 201 4.31 -0.27 7.76
CA ILE A 201 4.18 -1.52 8.53
C ILE A 201 2.71 -1.88 8.70
N MET A 202 1.88 -0.95 9.20
CA MET A 202 0.45 -1.20 9.44
C MET A 202 -0.31 -1.52 8.15
N TRP A 203 0.03 -0.84 7.06
CA TRP A 203 -0.52 -1.12 5.73
C TRP A 203 -0.14 -2.52 5.24
N LEU A 204 1.12 -2.92 5.38
CA LEU A 204 1.59 -4.27 5.02
C LEU A 204 0.87 -5.35 5.83
N LEU A 205 0.70 -5.16 7.15
CA LEU A 205 -0.06 -6.07 8.00
C LEU A 205 -1.52 -6.17 7.56
N GLY A 206 -2.15 -5.04 7.23
CA GLY A 206 -3.50 -4.99 6.69
C GLY A 206 -3.64 -5.76 5.37
N GLN A 207 -2.68 -5.60 4.45
CA GLN A 207 -2.65 -6.34 3.18
C GLN A 207 -2.46 -7.84 3.38
N MET A 208 -1.57 -8.26 4.30
CA MET A 208 -1.37 -9.67 4.66
C MET A 208 -2.65 -10.29 5.24
N SER A 209 -3.36 -9.54 6.09
CA SER A 209 -4.64 -9.98 6.68
C SER A 209 -5.72 -10.16 5.61
N ILE A 210 -5.88 -9.19 4.70
CA ILE A 210 -6.82 -9.28 3.58
C ILE A 210 -6.46 -10.44 2.66
N TRP A 211 -5.16 -10.66 2.40
CA TRP A 211 -4.70 -11.79 1.60
C TRP A 211 -5.07 -13.14 2.21
N ASN A 212 -4.87 -13.29 3.52
CA ASN A 212 -5.28 -14.50 4.25
C ASN A 212 -6.78 -14.77 4.15
N PHE A 213 -7.61 -13.74 4.35
CA PHE A 213 -9.06 -13.86 4.17
C PHE A 213 -9.43 -14.44 2.81
N LEU A 214 -8.84 -13.92 1.72
CA LEU A 214 -9.21 -14.36 0.38
C LEU A 214 -8.68 -15.73 0.03
N PHE A 215 -7.49 -16.05 0.50
CA PHE A 215 -6.90 -17.36 0.26
C PHE A 215 -7.76 -18.44 0.89
N LEU A 216 -8.11 -18.26 2.17
CA LEU A 216 -9.01 -19.16 2.90
C LEU A 216 -10.39 -19.22 2.24
N ARG A 217 -10.94 -18.07 1.81
CA ARG A 217 -12.24 -18.02 1.12
C ARG A 217 -12.24 -18.75 -0.23
N ARG A 218 -11.13 -18.76 -0.97
CA ARG A 218 -10.99 -19.53 -2.21
C ARG A 218 -10.84 -21.03 -1.98
N ALA A 219 -10.27 -21.41 -0.84
CA ALA A 219 -10.11 -22.81 -0.46
C ALA A 219 -11.43 -23.47 -0.03
N LEU A 220 -12.45 -22.68 0.32
CA LEU A 220 -13.77 -23.15 0.69
C LEU A 220 -14.62 -23.48 -0.56
N PRO A 221 -15.23 -24.67 -0.67
CA PRO A 221 -16.13 -24.99 -1.77
C PRO A 221 -17.35 -24.07 -1.77
N LEU A 222 -17.59 -23.37 -2.88
CA LEU A 222 -18.60 -22.32 -2.99
C LEU A 222 -20.02 -22.83 -3.27
N THR A 223 -20.22 -24.14 -3.38
CA THR A 223 -21.50 -24.71 -3.81
C THR A 223 -21.89 -25.89 -2.95
N LYS A 224 -23.07 -25.83 -2.31
CA LYS A 224 -23.72 -26.97 -1.61
C LYS A 224 -23.89 -28.21 -2.51
N GLN A 225 -23.77 -28.02 -3.83
CA GLN A 225 -23.87 -29.06 -4.85
C GLN A 225 -22.54 -29.80 -5.13
N GLU A 226 -21.40 -29.21 -4.76
CA GLU A 226 -20.07 -29.86 -4.84
C GLU A 226 -19.69 -30.60 -3.55
N LEU A 227 -20.41 -30.36 -2.46
CA LEU A 227 -20.19 -31.01 -1.17
C LEU A 227 -20.76 -32.43 -1.08
N GLY A 228 -21.44 -32.92 -2.12
CA GLY A 228 -21.98 -34.29 -2.11
C GLY A 228 -22.88 -34.58 -0.91
N GLU A 229 -23.59 -33.58 -0.39
CA GLU A 229 -24.63 -33.77 0.62
C GLU A 229 -25.90 -34.23 -0.10
N GLU A 230 -25.93 -35.49 -0.57
CA GLU A 230 -27.09 -36.31 -0.25
C GLU A 230 -27.22 -36.27 1.28
N GLU A 231 -28.42 -35.96 1.76
CA GLU A 231 -28.70 -35.87 3.19
C GLU A 231 -28.02 -37.03 3.94
N PRO A 232 -27.10 -36.77 4.89
CA PRO A 232 -26.75 -37.82 5.81
C PRO A 232 -27.94 -37.97 6.75
N GLU A 233 -28.71 -39.04 6.53
CA GLU A 233 -29.62 -39.61 7.52
C GLU A 233 -28.93 -39.61 8.89
N LEU A 234 -29.53 -38.88 9.84
CA LEU A 234 -29.44 -39.11 11.29
C LEU A 234 -28.05 -39.46 11.85
N SER A 235 -27.13 -38.50 11.84
CA SER A 235 -25.91 -38.55 12.66
C SER A 235 -26.20 -38.22 14.13
N ARG A 236 -26.04 -39.22 15.02
CA ARG A 236 -26.28 -39.17 16.48
C ARG A 236 -25.17 -38.45 17.28
N THR A 237 -24.72 -37.28 16.80
CA THR A 237 -23.73 -36.44 17.52
C THR A 237 -24.21 -35.00 17.70
N SER A 238 -25.52 -34.74 17.56
CA SER A 238 -26.17 -33.46 17.85
C SER A 238 -26.61 -33.32 19.31
N LYS A 239 -25.78 -33.79 20.25
CA LYS A 239 -26.07 -33.72 21.68
C LYS A 239 -24.85 -33.26 22.47
N ASP A 240 -24.29 -32.11 22.07
CA ASP A 240 -23.86 -31.11 23.06
C ASP A 240 -23.54 -29.74 22.45
N SER A 241 -24.26 -28.75 22.96
CA SER A 241 -23.97 -27.31 23.09
C SER A 241 -23.20 -26.56 21.98
N MET A 242 -23.92 -26.12 20.96
CA MET A 242 -23.93 -24.69 20.58
C MET A 242 -25.39 -24.30 20.34
N SER A 243 -25.84 -23.21 20.97
CA SER A 243 -27.24 -22.80 20.89
C SER A 243 -27.65 -22.62 19.41
N ASN A 244 -28.74 -23.27 19.02
CA ASN A 244 -29.27 -23.21 17.66
C ASN A 244 -29.49 -21.76 17.19
N GLN A 245 -29.73 -20.82 18.11
CA GLN A 245 -29.93 -19.41 17.79
C GLN A 245 -28.68 -18.74 17.21
N THR A 246 -27.48 -18.99 17.77
CA THR A 246 -26.25 -18.38 17.25
C THR A 246 -25.95 -18.93 15.85
N LYS A 247 -26.07 -20.25 15.65
CA LYS A 247 -25.84 -20.90 14.35
C LYS A 247 -26.84 -20.43 13.29
N ILE A 248 -28.11 -20.23 13.65
CA ILE A 248 -29.14 -19.65 12.78
C ILE A 248 -28.85 -18.17 12.49
N HIS A 249 -28.36 -17.40 13.46
CA HIS A 249 -28.00 -16.00 13.26
C HIS A 249 -26.81 -15.84 12.30
N TRP A 250 -25.77 -16.67 12.48
CA TRP A 250 -24.62 -16.75 11.56
C TRP A 250 -25.02 -17.22 10.16
N LYS A 251 -25.93 -18.19 10.05
CA LYS A 251 -26.50 -18.64 8.77
C LYS A 251 -27.35 -17.56 8.08
N ASN A 252 -28.12 -16.78 8.84
CA ASN A 252 -28.87 -15.64 8.32
C ASN A 252 -27.95 -14.49 7.88
N ILE A 253 -26.85 -14.24 8.60
CA ILE A 253 -25.81 -13.29 8.17
C ILE A 253 -25.10 -13.81 6.91
N GLN A 254 -24.84 -15.11 6.80
CA GLN A 254 -24.28 -15.77 5.62
C GLN A 254 -25.19 -15.61 4.40
N ASP A 255 -26.48 -15.91 4.55
CA ASP A 255 -27.49 -15.76 3.49
C ASP A 255 -27.67 -14.28 3.13
N ARG A 256 -27.67 -13.35 4.11
CA ARG A 256 -27.70 -11.90 3.83
C ARG A 256 -26.45 -11.39 3.13
N THR A 257 -25.26 -11.85 3.48
CA THR A 257 -24.02 -11.37 2.84
C THR A 257 -23.89 -11.91 1.41
N THR A 258 -24.28 -13.17 1.19
CA THR A 258 -24.32 -13.77 -0.16
C THR A 258 -25.45 -13.19 -1.02
N GLU A 259 -26.61 -12.90 -0.42
CA GLU A 259 -27.72 -12.22 -1.09
C GLU A 259 -27.39 -10.76 -1.37
N PHE A 260 -26.72 -10.03 -0.46
CA PHE A 260 -26.26 -8.67 -0.72
C PHE A 260 -25.22 -8.65 -1.85
N THR A 261 -24.31 -9.62 -1.90
CA THR A 261 -23.37 -9.79 -3.02
C THR A 261 -24.11 -10.10 -4.33
N ARG A 262 -25.13 -10.99 -4.30
CA ARG A 262 -25.97 -11.32 -5.47
C ARG A 262 -26.89 -10.17 -5.91
N LYS A 263 -27.40 -9.37 -4.96
CA LYS A 263 -28.31 -8.26 -5.21
C LYS A 263 -27.54 -7.07 -5.75
N THR A 264 -26.33 -6.80 -5.22
CA THR A 264 -25.37 -5.85 -5.81
C THR A 264 -24.96 -6.28 -7.22
N ARG A 265 -24.80 -7.60 -7.45
CA ARG A 265 -24.54 -8.21 -8.78
C ARG A 265 -25.71 -8.05 -9.78
N ARG A 266 -26.95 -7.85 -9.33
CA ARG A 266 -28.12 -7.55 -10.18
C ARG A 266 -28.48 -6.06 -10.24
N SER A 267 -28.15 -5.28 -9.21
CA SER A 267 -28.56 -3.87 -9.08
C SER A 267 -27.54 -2.89 -9.63
N VAL A 268 -26.30 -3.32 -9.88
CA VAL A 268 -25.38 -2.57 -10.72
C VAL A 268 -25.73 -2.92 -12.17
N ASP A 269 -26.59 -2.11 -12.79
CA ASP A 269 -26.84 -2.16 -14.24
C ASP A 269 -25.51 -1.92 -14.97
N MET A 270 -24.74 -2.99 -15.18
CA MET A 270 -23.47 -2.97 -15.89
C MET A 270 -23.64 -2.35 -17.28
N GLU A 271 -24.82 -2.52 -17.87
CA GLU A 271 -25.23 -1.93 -19.13
C GLU A 271 -25.42 -0.41 -19.06
N LYS A 272 -25.98 0.11 -17.97
CA LYS A 272 -26.14 1.56 -17.73
C LYS A 272 -24.80 2.24 -17.45
N ILE A 273 -23.90 1.58 -16.72
CA ILE A 273 -22.52 2.06 -16.49
C ILE A 273 -21.70 2.01 -17.78
N ARG A 274 -21.82 0.95 -18.56
CA ARG A 274 -21.18 0.81 -19.87
C ARG A 274 -21.68 1.87 -20.85
N ASN A 275 -22.99 2.11 -20.92
CA ASN A 275 -23.57 3.16 -21.76
C ASN A 275 -23.11 4.58 -21.34
N LYS A 276 -22.96 4.84 -20.03
CA LYS A 276 -22.38 6.11 -19.54
C LYS A 276 -20.90 6.26 -19.92
N LYS A 277 -20.11 5.20 -19.76
CA LYS A 277 -18.70 5.16 -20.18
C LYS A 277 -18.58 5.36 -21.69
N ASP A 278 -19.37 4.68 -22.49
CA ASP A 278 -19.32 4.77 -23.95
C ASP A 278 -19.74 6.16 -24.44
N LYS A 279 -20.76 6.78 -23.83
CA LYS A 279 -21.09 8.20 -24.07
C LYS A 279 -19.96 9.16 -23.69
N PHE A 280 -19.28 8.92 -22.56
CA PHE A 280 -18.16 9.74 -22.12
C PHE A 280 -16.94 9.58 -23.04
N VAL A 281 -16.56 8.34 -23.38
CA VAL A 281 -15.47 8.04 -24.32
C VAL A 281 -15.76 8.62 -25.69
N LYS A 282 -17.01 8.53 -26.19
CA LYS A 282 -17.40 9.13 -27.46
C LYS A 282 -17.30 10.64 -27.42
N LYS A 283 -17.80 11.29 -26.36
CA LYS A 283 -17.66 12.73 -26.15
C LYS A 283 -16.20 13.19 -26.13
N TRP A 284 -15.30 12.43 -25.52
CA TRP A 284 -13.87 12.76 -25.50
C TRP A 284 -13.16 12.46 -26.81
N LYS A 285 -13.54 11.39 -27.52
CA LYS A 285 -13.06 11.09 -28.87
C LYS A 285 -13.48 12.17 -29.87
N ASP A 286 -14.71 12.67 -29.77
CA ASP A 286 -15.22 13.73 -30.64
C ASP A 286 -14.53 15.09 -30.35
N ILE A 287 -14.00 15.29 -29.14
CA ILE A 287 -13.22 16.50 -28.75
C ILE A 287 -11.73 16.38 -29.17
N ILE A 288 -11.20 15.16 -29.24
CA ILE A 288 -9.80 14.85 -29.57
C ILE A 288 -9.79 13.89 -30.76
N ASP A 289 -10.35 14.31 -31.89
CA ASP A 289 -10.22 13.57 -33.15
C ASP A 289 -8.90 13.94 -33.81
N ILE A 290 -7.80 13.39 -33.29
CA ILE A 290 -6.52 13.40 -33.98
C ILE A 290 -6.45 12.05 -34.70
N GLN A 291 -6.74 12.06 -36.00
CA GLN A 291 -6.62 10.87 -36.83
C GLN A 291 -5.12 10.53 -36.98
N GLU A 292 -4.76 9.24 -37.06
CA GLU A 292 -3.36 8.83 -37.24
C GLU A 292 -2.72 9.41 -38.53
N ASP A 293 -3.55 9.92 -39.44
CA ASP A 293 -3.17 10.61 -40.68
C ASP A 293 -2.83 12.09 -40.48
N ASP A 294 -3.19 12.72 -39.36
CA ASP A 294 -2.85 14.12 -39.02
C ASP A 294 -1.48 14.26 -38.34
N VAL A 295 -0.81 13.15 -38.05
CA VAL A 295 0.53 13.15 -37.42
C VAL A 295 1.59 13.32 -38.51
N PRO A 296 2.32 14.45 -38.55
CA PRO A 296 3.32 14.71 -39.57
C PRO A 296 4.38 13.60 -39.63
N ASN A 297 4.90 13.28 -40.82
CA ASN A 297 5.86 12.18 -41.01
C ASN A 297 7.14 12.27 -40.15
N TRP A 298 7.52 13.47 -39.68
CA TRP A 298 8.64 13.68 -38.75
C TRP A 298 8.34 13.30 -37.30
N MET A 299 7.06 13.14 -36.95
CA MET A 299 6.57 12.76 -35.63
C MET A 299 6.22 11.25 -35.55
N LYS A 300 6.27 10.55 -36.70
CA LYS A 300 6.12 9.09 -36.76
C LYS A 300 7.34 8.42 -36.15
N LYS A 301 7.10 7.46 -35.25
CA LYS A 301 8.15 6.73 -34.54
C LYS A 301 9.12 6.08 -35.55
N PRO A 302 10.44 6.34 -35.46
CA PRO A 302 11.39 5.69 -36.34
C PRO A 302 11.37 4.17 -36.11
N LYS A 303 11.30 3.37 -37.19
CA LYS A 303 11.21 1.90 -37.12
C LYS A 303 12.36 1.23 -36.34
N TRP A 304 13.50 1.90 -36.21
CA TRP A 304 14.69 1.45 -35.49
C TRP A 304 14.64 1.71 -33.97
N LEU A 305 13.80 2.64 -33.51
CA LEU A 305 13.66 2.96 -32.10
C LEU A 305 12.68 1.98 -31.43
N LYS A 306 13.15 0.81 -31.00
CA LYS A 306 12.31 -0.10 -30.22
C LYS A 306 11.89 0.57 -28.91
N THR A 307 10.64 0.37 -28.54
CA THR A 307 10.02 0.93 -27.32
C THR A 307 10.86 0.67 -26.07
N VAL A 308 11.44 -0.52 -26.00
CA VAL A 308 12.31 -0.95 -24.89
C VAL A 308 13.59 -0.12 -24.76
N TYR A 309 14.22 0.29 -25.87
CA TYR A 309 15.42 1.13 -25.80
C TYR A 309 15.10 2.51 -25.21
N VAL A 310 13.92 3.05 -25.51
CA VAL A 310 13.45 4.31 -24.93
C VAL A 310 13.16 4.14 -23.43
N GLU A 311 12.46 3.07 -23.03
CA GLU A 311 12.20 2.79 -21.62
C GLU A 311 13.48 2.61 -20.79
N LEU A 312 14.48 1.91 -21.34
CA LEU A 312 15.78 1.71 -20.69
C LEU A 312 16.60 3.00 -20.65
N PHE A 313 16.59 3.80 -21.72
CA PHE A 313 17.26 5.10 -21.72
C PHE A 313 16.64 6.04 -20.69
N CYS A 314 15.31 6.13 -20.63
CA CYS A 314 14.61 6.91 -19.59
C CYS A 314 14.96 6.38 -18.19
N GLY A 315 14.96 5.05 -17.97
CA GLY A 315 15.36 4.46 -16.69
C GLY A 315 16.80 4.81 -16.29
N ALA A 316 17.74 4.69 -17.22
CA ALA A 316 19.15 5.01 -17.00
C ALA A 316 19.36 6.51 -16.76
N PHE A 317 18.66 7.37 -17.49
CA PHE A 317 18.69 8.83 -17.31
C PHE A 317 18.25 9.22 -15.89
N LEU A 318 17.16 8.63 -15.39
CA LEU A 318 16.69 8.87 -14.03
C LEU A 318 17.69 8.41 -12.98
N LEU A 319 18.25 7.22 -13.17
CA LEU A 319 19.23 6.64 -12.27
C LEU A 319 20.52 7.48 -12.25
N PHE A 320 20.96 7.99 -13.40
CA PHE A 320 22.13 8.87 -13.51
C PHE A 320 21.99 10.14 -12.67
N PHE A 321 20.89 10.88 -12.83
CA PHE A 321 20.66 12.10 -12.04
C PHE A 321 20.46 11.81 -10.56
N THR A 322 19.81 10.70 -10.23
CA THR A 322 19.66 10.30 -8.82
C THR A 322 21.00 9.92 -8.20
N LEU A 323 21.90 9.28 -8.93
CA LEU A 323 23.25 8.98 -8.44
C LEU A 323 24.08 10.24 -8.22
N ILE A 324 23.99 11.22 -9.12
CA ILE A 324 24.65 12.52 -8.92
C ILE A 324 24.15 13.17 -7.64
N GLU A 325 22.82 13.25 -7.47
CA GLU A 325 22.21 13.87 -6.30
C GLU A 325 22.56 13.11 -5.01
N PHE A 326 22.54 11.78 -5.06
CA PHE A 326 22.94 10.93 -3.95
C PHE A 326 24.40 11.14 -3.58
N ASN A 327 25.32 11.22 -4.56
CA ASN A 327 26.74 11.46 -4.31
C ASN A 327 26.97 12.85 -3.70
N ASN A 328 26.33 13.89 -4.23
CA ASN A 328 26.41 15.26 -3.71
C ASN A 328 25.94 15.35 -2.25
N ARG A 329 24.87 14.63 -1.90
CA ARG A 329 24.37 14.58 -0.52
C ARG A 329 25.23 13.71 0.36
N ASN A 330 25.73 12.58 -0.13
CA ASN A 330 26.61 11.69 0.63
C ASN A 330 27.93 12.36 1.02
N SER A 331 28.49 13.26 0.20
CA SER A 331 29.68 14.03 0.59
C SER A 331 29.46 14.93 1.81
N LEU A 332 28.23 15.39 2.04
CA LEU A 332 27.86 16.17 3.23
C LEU A 332 27.74 15.28 4.49
N PHE A 333 27.39 14.00 4.34
CA PHE A 333 27.43 13.04 5.45
C PHE A 333 28.86 12.68 5.85
N VAL A 334 29.76 12.55 4.88
CA VAL A 334 31.16 12.14 5.10
C VAL A 334 32.03 13.27 5.66
N SER A 335 31.65 14.55 5.46
CA SER A 335 32.42 15.70 5.94
C SER A 335 32.32 15.95 7.46
N GLY A 336 31.41 15.30 8.19
CA GLY A 336 31.39 15.29 9.66
C GLY A 336 30.89 16.56 10.36
N ASP A 337 30.61 17.64 9.63
CA ASP A 337 30.07 18.91 10.18
C ASP A 337 28.55 18.84 10.39
N TRP A 338 28.11 18.00 11.33
CA TRP A 338 26.70 17.80 11.64
C TRP A 338 26.20 18.75 12.73
N GLU A 339 25.28 19.66 12.37
CA GLU A 339 24.44 20.37 13.33
C GLU A 339 23.01 19.78 13.39
N ILE A 340 22.44 19.77 14.59
CA ILE A 340 21.17 19.11 14.96
C ILE A 340 19.94 19.64 14.20
N SER A 341 20.04 20.82 13.57
CA SER A 341 19.01 21.42 12.72
C SER A 341 18.80 20.67 11.38
N GLN A 342 19.65 19.70 11.05
CA GLN A 342 19.73 19.06 9.73
C GLN A 342 19.00 17.71 9.58
N THR A 343 18.06 17.35 10.47
CA THR A 343 17.27 16.10 10.36
C THR A 343 16.54 15.94 9.01
N GLN A 344 16.22 17.05 8.35
CA GLN A 344 15.72 17.09 6.98
C GLN A 344 16.64 16.39 5.96
N TYR A 345 17.96 16.57 6.06
CA TYR A 345 18.91 15.97 5.12
C TYR A 345 18.97 14.45 5.22
N VAL A 346 18.76 13.89 6.42
CA VAL A 346 18.64 12.42 6.63
C VAL A 346 17.43 11.88 5.89
N ILE A 347 16.30 12.58 5.97
CA ILE A 347 15.05 12.16 5.34
C ILE A 347 15.17 12.20 3.81
N GLU A 348 15.77 13.26 3.29
CA GLU A 348 16.03 13.39 1.85
C GLU A 348 17.00 12.29 1.38
N TRP A 349 18.03 11.95 2.16
CA TRP A 349 18.96 10.86 1.87
C TRP A 349 18.30 9.47 1.88
N ILE A 350 17.50 9.15 2.90
CA ILE A 350 16.75 7.88 2.96
C ILE A 350 15.78 7.80 1.78
N THR A 351 15.09 8.89 1.46
CA THR A 351 14.12 8.91 0.36
C THR A 351 14.81 8.74 -0.99
N LEU A 352 15.98 9.34 -1.20
CA LEU A 352 16.82 9.12 -2.38
C LEU A 352 17.29 7.69 -2.51
N LEU A 353 17.73 7.08 -1.41
CA LEU A 353 18.17 5.68 -1.38
C LEU A 353 17.01 4.76 -1.82
N LEU A 354 15.81 4.97 -1.27
CA LEU A 354 14.62 4.21 -1.65
C LEU A 354 14.23 4.43 -3.11
N LEU A 355 14.27 5.69 -3.59
CA LEU A 355 13.99 6.02 -4.98
C LEU A 355 14.96 5.31 -5.93
N MET A 356 16.26 5.32 -5.60
CA MET A 356 17.31 4.62 -6.35
C MET A 356 17.03 3.12 -6.45
N LEU A 357 16.66 2.46 -5.35
CA LEU A 357 16.30 1.04 -5.36
C LEU A 357 15.10 0.75 -6.28
N ILE A 358 14.08 1.64 -6.29
CA ILE A 358 12.92 1.51 -7.17
C ILE A 358 13.32 1.68 -8.65
N MET A 359 14.22 2.61 -8.97
CA MET A 359 14.73 2.80 -10.34
C MET A 359 15.56 1.60 -10.82
N ILE A 360 16.41 1.04 -9.96
CA ILE A 360 17.15 -0.20 -10.26
C ILE A 360 16.16 -1.33 -10.53
N ALA A 361 15.15 -1.50 -9.67
CA ALA A 361 14.10 -2.50 -9.86
C ALA A 361 13.32 -2.27 -11.17
N TYR A 362 13.04 -1.02 -11.54
CA TYR A 362 12.40 -0.68 -12.82
C TYR A 362 13.27 -1.09 -14.02
N ILE A 363 14.57 -0.80 -14.00
CA ILE A 363 15.49 -1.19 -15.09
C ILE A 363 15.57 -2.72 -15.20
N LEU A 364 15.74 -3.41 -14.07
CA LEU A 364 15.81 -4.88 -14.03
C LEU A 364 14.51 -5.54 -14.51
N THR A 365 13.36 -5.01 -14.11
CA THR A 365 12.05 -5.52 -14.55
C THR A 365 11.79 -5.22 -16.02
N THR A 366 12.23 -4.06 -16.53
CA THR A 366 12.18 -3.72 -17.96
C THR A 366 13.03 -4.68 -18.78
N LEU A 367 14.28 -4.94 -18.34
CA LEU A 367 15.18 -5.88 -19.01
C LEU A 367 14.63 -7.31 -18.97
N THR A 368 14.09 -7.74 -17.82
CA THR A 368 13.51 -9.07 -17.68
C THR A 368 12.23 -9.24 -18.50
N ASN A 369 11.41 -8.19 -18.60
CA ASN A 369 10.24 -8.18 -19.46
C ASN A 369 10.64 -8.31 -20.93
N TYR A 370 11.69 -7.62 -21.37
CA TYR A 370 12.20 -7.74 -22.74
C TYR A 370 12.79 -9.12 -23.05
N LEU A 371 13.63 -9.67 -22.15
CA LEU A 371 14.34 -10.92 -22.40
C LEU A 371 13.48 -12.18 -22.18
N ARG A 372 12.50 -12.11 -21.27
CA ARG A 372 11.76 -13.29 -20.80
C ARG A 372 10.24 -13.12 -20.81
N ASN A 373 9.70 -11.99 -21.28
CA ASN A 373 8.26 -11.64 -21.24
C ASN A 373 7.61 -11.85 -19.86
N LYS A 374 8.38 -11.62 -18.79
CA LYS A 374 7.94 -11.76 -17.39
C LYS A 374 7.93 -10.40 -16.70
N PHE A 375 7.09 -10.28 -15.68
CA PHE A 375 7.01 -9.11 -14.79
C PHE A 375 6.44 -7.81 -15.39
N TYR A 376 5.68 -7.90 -16.50
CA TYR A 376 4.97 -6.75 -17.10
C TYR A 376 4.21 -5.87 -16.08
N TYR A 377 3.41 -6.47 -15.18
CA TYR A 377 2.63 -5.72 -14.19
C TYR A 377 3.49 -5.11 -13.07
N ILE A 378 4.62 -5.75 -12.73
CA ILE A 378 5.57 -5.20 -11.75
C ILE A 378 6.27 -3.98 -12.36
N GLN A 379 6.69 -4.08 -13.62
CA GLN A 379 7.26 -2.95 -14.35
C GLN A 379 6.27 -1.77 -14.40
N LEU A 380 4.98 -2.04 -14.70
CA LEU A 380 3.92 -1.03 -14.68
C LEU A 380 3.79 -0.36 -13.30
N PHE A 381 3.85 -1.13 -12.23
CA PHE A 381 3.76 -0.60 -10.87
C PHE A 381 4.98 0.28 -10.52
N MET A 382 6.20 -0.17 -10.84
CA MET A 382 7.44 0.58 -10.58
C MET A 382 7.45 1.93 -11.31
N ILE A 383 7.13 1.96 -12.61
CA ILE A 383 7.11 3.22 -13.37
C ILE A 383 6.01 4.16 -12.88
N SER A 384 4.88 3.62 -12.39
CA SER A 384 3.81 4.43 -11.82
C SER A 384 4.21 5.08 -10.50
N ILE A 385 4.91 4.35 -9.62
CA ILE A 385 5.44 4.91 -8.37
C ILE A 385 6.40 6.06 -8.69
N LEU A 386 7.34 5.84 -9.62
CA LEU A 386 8.28 6.88 -10.05
C LEU A 386 7.55 8.11 -10.60
N PHE A 387 6.51 7.90 -11.42
CA PHE A 387 5.69 8.99 -11.97
C PHE A 387 5.01 9.82 -10.89
N PHE A 388 4.24 9.17 -10.01
CA PHE A 388 3.52 9.90 -8.96
C PHE A 388 4.47 10.55 -7.96
N LYS A 389 5.62 9.94 -7.65
CA LYS A 389 6.61 10.51 -6.74
C LYS A 389 7.22 11.80 -7.30
N LEU A 390 7.76 11.76 -8.52
CA LEU A 390 8.36 12.96 -9.14
C LEU A 390 7.31 14.03 -9.45
N LEU A 391 6.10 13.64 -9.88
CA LEU A 391 5.00 14.58 -10.09
C LEU A 391 4.61 15.29 -8.80
N THR A 392 4.55 14.56 -7.69
CA THR A 392 4.20 15.13 -6.39
C THR A 392 5.30 16.06 -5.89
N GLU A 393 6.57 15.70 -6.03
CA GLU A 393 7.68 16.60 -5.70
C GLU A 393 7.64 17.88 -6.53
N PHE A 394 7.38 17.77 -7.84
CA PHE A 394 7.28 18.92 -8.71
C PHE A 394 6.10 19.81 -8.33
N ALA A 395 4.92 19.21 -8.05
CA ALA A 395 3.74 19.95 -7.60
C ALA A 395 3.99 20.65 -6.26
N ASN A 396 4.64 19.98 -5.31
CA ASN A 396 5.00 20.57 -4.02
C ASN A 396 5.92 21.78 -4.21
N ILE A 397 6.93 21.70 -5.08
CA ILE A 397 7.82 22.84 -5.36
C ILE A 397 7.06 24.03 -5.95
N MET A 398 6.11 23.74 -6.85
CA MET A 398 5.32 24.79 -7.49
C MET A 398 4.36 25.49 -6.51
N VAL A 399 3.90 24.81 -5.45
CA VAL A 399 2.94 25.35 -4.48
C VAL A 399 3.62 25.94 -3.25
N HIS A 400 4.61 25.25 -2.68
CA HIS A 400 5.25 25.57 -1.40
C HIS A 400 6.72 26.02 -1.54
N GLY A 401 7.25 26.12 -2.76
CA GLY A 401 8.65 26.47 -3.00
C GLY A 401 9.63 25.31 -2.71
N LEU A 402 10.91 25.62 -2.54
CA LEU A 402 12.00 24.61 -2.51
C LEU A 402 12.09 23.77 -1.21
N LEU A 403 11.19 23.97 -0.24
CA LEU A 403 11.23 23.24 1.02
C LEU A 403 11.10 21.73 0.77
N LEU A 404 12.07 20.95 1.28
CA LEU A 404 12.11 19.48 1.23
C LEU A 404 12.20 18.85 -0.17
N SER A 405 12.67 19.60 -1.18
CA SER A 405 12.91 19.03 -2.50
C SER A 405 14.17 18.17 -2.52
N ILE A 406 14.00 16.93 -2.96
CA ILE A 406 15.11 15.99 -3.19
C ILE A 406 16.01 16.47 -4.34
N PHE A 407 15.42 17.10 -5.34
CA PHE A 407 16.09 17.49 -6.58
C PHE A 407 16.02 18.99 -6.81
N ILE A 408 17.06 19.56 -7.41
CA ILE A 408 17.01 20.94 -7.90
C ILE A 408 15.98 21.02 -9.03
N THR A 409 15.12 22.04 -9.04
CA THR A 409 13.97 22.18 -9.94
C THR A 409 14.24 21.86 -11.42
N PRO A 410 15.34 22.32 -12.05
CA PRO A 410 15.60 21.99 -13.46
C PRO A 410 15.85 20.50 -13.70
N LEU A 411 16.54 19.84 -12.77
CA LEU A 411 16.84 18.42 -12.84
C LEU A 411 15.57 17.59 -12.60
N LEU A 412 14.74 18.00 -11.63
CA LEU A 412 13.43 17.38 -11.41
C LEU A 412 12.53 17.47 -12.65
N PHE A 413 12.50 18.63 -13.31
CA PHE A 413 11.72 18.83 -14.53
C PHE A 413 12.18 17.90 -15.66
N LEU A 414 13.49 17.78 -15.87
CA LEU A 414 14.06 16.83 -16.85
C LEU A 414 13.68 15.38 -16.53
N MET A 415 13.78 14.98 -15.25
CA MET A 415 13.39 13.65 -14.79
C MET A 415 11.89 13.40 -14.97
N LEU A 416 11.05 14.40 -14.72
CA LEU A 416 9.60 14.31 -14.91
C LEU A 416 9.23 14.09 -16.38
N ILE A 417 9.91 14.77 -17.31
CA ILE A 417 9.75 14.53 -18.75
C ILE A 417 10.11 13.08 -19.08
N ALA A 418 11.27 12.60 -18.62
CA ALA A 418 11.74 11.25 -18.89
C ALA A 418 10.78 10.18 -18.35
N VAL A 419 10.29 10.33 -17.11
CA VAL A 419 9.32 9.40 -16.52
C VAL A 419 7.97 9.49 -17.22
N THR A 420 7.51 10.68 -17.60
CA THR A 420 6.23 10.83 -18.31
C THR A 420 6.26 10.10 -19.65
N VAL A 421 7.36 10.23 -20.40
CA VAL A 421 7.55 9.49 -21.66
C VAL A 421 7.52 7.98 -21.42
N ALA A 422 8.29 7.47 -20.46
CA ALA A 422 8.32 6.06 -20.12
C ALA A 422 6.95 5.53 -19.63
N PHE A 423 6.24 6.32 -18.83
CA PHE A 423 4.92 5.98 -18.31
C PHE A 423 3.87 5.92 -19.42
N VAL A 424 3.81 6.92 -20.31
CA VAL A 424 2.87 6.95 -21.44
C VAL A 424 3.14 5.79 -22.40
N ILE A 425 4.41 5.49 -22.66
CA ILE A 425 4.80 4.31 -23.43
C ILE A 425 4.21 3.04 -22.82
N LYS A 426 4.40 2.85 -21.51
CA LYS A 426 3.90 1.67 -20.80
C LYS A 426 2.37 1.62 -20.75
N LEU A 427 1.70 2.77 -20.66
CA LEU A 427 0.24 2.87 -20.74
C LEU A 427 -0.30 2.45 -22.11
N ARG A 428 0.42 2.74 -23.20
CA ARG A 428 0.01 2.35 -24.56
C ARG A 428 0.35 0.90 -24.91
N GLU A 429 1.42 0.35 -24.34
CA GLU A 429 1.86 -1.02 -24.63
C GLU A 429 0.81 -2.04 -24.19
N ARG A 430 0.34 -2.90 -25.10
CA ARG A 430 -0.50 -4.06 -24.73
C ARG A 430 0.41 -5.21 -24.32
N LYS A 431 0.01 -5.96 -23.28
CA LYS A 431 0.72 -7.18 -22.92
C LYS A 431 0.67 -8.11 -24.14
N GLN A 432 1.82 -8.47 -24.69
CA GLN A 432 1.92 -9.52 -25.69
C GLN A 432 1.57 -10.84 -24.99
N GLU A 433 0.51 -11.51 -25.46
CA GLU A 433 0.05 -12.80 -24.91
C GLU A 433 1.00 -13.94 -25.30
#